data_AF-A0A3S9WJJ9-F1
#
_entry.id   AF-A0A3S9WJJ9-F1
#
_cell.length_a   1.000
_cell.length_b   1.000
_cell.length_c   1.000
_cell.angle_alpha   90.00
_cell.angle_beta   90.00
_cell.angle_gamma   90.00
#
_symmetry.space_group_name_H-M   'P 1'
#
loop_
_entity.id
_entity.type
_entity.pdbx_description
1 polymer ?
#
loop_
_entity_poly.entity_id
_entity_poly.type
_entity_poly.pdbx_seq_one_letter_code
_entity_poly.pdbx_strand_id
1 'polypeptide(L)'
;MRRRLRSFRVRAAVPGVVVRLLVVGIAWGGALVLVPFPLWQGVAVIAAALAVVLPRSLAAWLAAACLVFGILLTDPDPGRTALAVLLVHAIHVLGSLSLVIPISSRVALPVLGSSLARLLVIQLLAQPVVFGVWLLAPSDVVHGLTPLAPLAAAALAVGVLLALHAARRADAHPRESERVEGESIAVRHDGANVRGPS
;
A
#
# COMPACT_ATOMS: atom_id res chain seq x y z
N MET A 1 32.23 16.01 24.24
CA MET A 1 32.17 15.98 22.76
C MET A 1 30.77 16.40 22.29
N ARG A 2 30.61 17.61 21.73
CA ARG A 2 29.34 18.02 21.11
C ARG A 2 29.30 17.48 19.68
N ARG A 3 28.51 16.44 19.42
CA ARG A 3 28.23 15.97 18.04
C ARG A 3 27.63 17.14 17.27
N ARG A 4 28.38 17.71 16.31
CA ARG A 4 27.80 18.62 15.32
C ARG A 4 26.75 17.82 14.54
N LEU A 5 25.48 18.11 14.79
CA LEU A 5 24.38 17.63 13.96
C LEU A 5 24.60 18.20 12.56
N ARG A 6 25.01 17.37 11.60
CA ARG A 6 25.05 17.75 10.18
C ARG A 6 23.60 17.98 9.76
N SER A 7 23.21 19.24 9.63
CA SER A 7 21.89 19.60 9.12
C SER A 7 21.88 19.41 7.60
N PHE A 8 21.18 18.38 7.12
CA PHE A 8 20.90 18.24 5.69
C PHE A 8 19.76 19.20 5.33
N ARG A 9 20.06 20.23 4.55
CA ARG A 9 19.03 21.11 3.98
C ARG A 9 18.35 20.39 2.83
N VAL A 10 17.17 19.82 3.08
CA VAL A 10 16.30 19.27 2.03
C VAL A 10 15.46 20.42 1.46
N ARG A 11 15.66 20.74 0.18
CA ARG A 11 15.05 21.88 -0.51
C ARG A 11 13.51 21.82 -0.57
N ALA A 12 12.93 20.61 -0.57
CA ALA A 12 11.49 20.38 -0.48
C ALA A 12 11.22 19.04 0.22
N ALA A 13 10.50 19.07 1.36
CA ALA A 13 10.19 17.88 2.14
C ALA A 13 8.72 17.85 2.56
N VAL A 14 8.08 16.70 2.37
CA VAL A 14 6.69 16.43 2.75
C VAL A 14 6.68 15.75 4.12
N PRO A 15 5.88 16.23 5.09
CA PRO A 15 5.67 15.53 6.35
C PRO A 15 5.04 14.15 6.13
N GLY A 16 5.49 13.13 6.84
CA GLY A 16 4.99 11.75 6.69
C GLY A 16 3.49 11.62 6.95
N VAL A 17 2.92 12.47 7.82
CA VAL A 17 1.47 12.55 8.04
C VAL A 17 0.67 12.84 6.76
N VAL A 18 1.23 13.61 5.81
CA VAL A 18 0.55 13.97 4.56
C VAL A 18 0.25 12.73 3.72
N VAL A 19 1.16 11.75 3.68
CA VAL A 19 0.96 10.49 2.94
C VAL A 19 -0.26 9.74 3.47
N ARG A 20 -0.47 9.76 4.79
CA ARG A 20 -1.60 9.09 5.44
C ARG A 20 -2.92 9.83 5.22
N LEU A 21 -2.88 11.16 5.32
CA LEU A 21 -4.05 11.98 5.03
C LEU A 21 -4.47 11.86 3.56
N LEU A 22 -3.52 11.67 2.64
CA LEU A 22 -3.84 11.37 1.24
C LEU A 22 -4.56 10.03 1.08
N VAL A 23 -4.17 8.98 1.81
CA VAL A 23 -4.93 7.72 1.84
C VAL A 23 -6.37 7.96 2.29
N VAL A 24 -6.57 8.74 3.36
CA VAL A 24 -7.91 9.08 3.86
C VAL A 24 -8.71 9.85 2.80
N GLY A 25 -8.14 10.90 2.21
CA GLY A 25 -8.82 11.70 1.21
C GLY A 25 -9.22 10.89 -0.02
N ILE A 26 -8.32 10.03 -0.51
CA ILE A 26 -8.56 9.18 -1.67
C ILE A 26 -9.61 8.10 -1.35
N ALA A 27 -9.51 7.44 -0.19
CA ALA A 27 -10.47 6.42 0.22
C ALA A 27 -11.86 7.01 0.47
N TRP A 28 -11.94 8.17 1.14
CA TRP A 28 -13.19 8.89 1.37
C TRP A 28 -13.83 9.32 0.05
N GLY A 29 -13.08 10.02 -0.81
CA GLY A 29 -13.58 10.47 -2.11
C GLY A 29 -13.99 9.30 -3.00
N GLY A 30 -13.18 8.25 -3.01
CA GLY A 30 -13.50 7.01 -3.72
C GLY A 30 -14.75 6.32 -3.20
N ALA A 31 -14.94 6.27 -1.87
CA ALA A 31 -16.14 5.71 -1.28
C ALA A 31 -17.40 6.48 -1.68
N LEU A 32 -17.37 7.83 -1.63
CA LEU A 32 -18.51 8.66 -2.02
C LEU A 32 -18.89 8.49 -3.50
N VAL A 33 -17.90 8.32 -4.37
CA VAL A 33 -18.13 8.22 -5.82
C VAL A 33 -18.49 6.79 -6.24
N LEU A 34 -17.81 5.78 -5.69
CA LEU A 34 -17.85 4.41 -6.18
C LEU A 34 -18.74 3.47 -5.37
N VAL A 35 -19.05 3.80 -4.10
CA VAL A 35 -19.78 2.89 -3.22
C VAL A 35 -21.19 3.46 -3.00
N PRO A 36 -22.27 2.86 -3.54
CA PRO A 36 -23.62 3.39 -3.36
C PRO A 36 -24.22 3.06 -1.99
N PHE A 37 -23.65 2.10 -1.26
CA PHE A 37 -24.17 1.62 0.01
C PHE A 37 -23.55 2.39 1.19
N PRO A 38 -24.35 3.14 1.99
CA PRO A 38 -23.83 3.95 3.10
C PRO A 38 -23.04 3.14 4.14
N LEU A 39 -23.44 1.89 4.39
CA LEU A 39 -22.72 0.99 5.29
C LEU A 39 -21.27 0.79 4.84
N TRP A 40 -21.07 0.46 3.56
CA TRP A 40 -19.73 0.22 2.99
C TRP A 40 -18.92 1.51 2.87
N GLN A 41 -19.55 2.66 2.63
CA GLN A 41 -18.90 3.96 2.71
C GLN A 41 -18.34 4.19 4.13
N GLY A 42 -19.15 3.95 5.16
CA GLY A 42 -18.75 4.05 6.55
C GLY A 42 -17.56 3.15 6.88
N VAL A 43 -17.61 1.87 6.48
CA VAL A 43 -16.51 0.92 6.69
C VAL A 43 -15.23 1.38 5.99
N ALA A 44 -15.32 1.85 4.73
CA ALA A 44 -14.15 2.34 3.98
C ALA A 44 -13.50 3.54 4.65
N VAL A 45 -14.32 4.50 5.10
CA VAL A 45 -13.88 5.71 5.80
C VAL A 45 -13.23 5.38 7.14
N ILE A 46 -13.87 4.53 7.95
CA ILE A 46 -13.34 4.11 9.24
C ILE A 46 -12.02 3.36 9.04
N ALA A 47 -11.94 2.45 8.07
CA ALA A 47 -10.71 1.73 7.75
C ALA A 47 -9.58 2.68 7.33
N ALA A 48 -9.88 3.70 6.51
CA ALA A 48 -8.90 4.70 6.12
C ALA A 48 -8.43 5.54 7.31
N ALA A 49 -9.34 5.95 8.20
CA ALA A 49 -9.00 6.66 9.43
C ALA A 49 -8.12 5.80 10.36
N LEU A 50 -8.44 4.51 10.51
CA LEU A 50 -7.63 3.56 11.26
C LEU A 50 -6.23 3.41 10.68
N ALA A 51 -6.05 3.50 9.36
CA ALA A 51 -4.73 3.48 8.74
C ALA A 51 -3.84 4.67 9.17
N VAL A 52 -4.43 5.79 9.57
CA VAL A 52 -3.69 6.94 10.13
C VAL A 52 -3.19 6.62 11.54
N VAL A 53 -4.08 6.10 12.38
CA VAL A 53 -3.85 5.85 13.81
C VAL A 53 -2.96 4.61 14.03
N LEU A 54 -3.09 3.61 13.16
CA LEU A 54 -2.36 2.35 13.20
C LEU A 54 -1.38 2.26 12.00
N PRO A 55 -0.21 2.94 12.08
CA PRO A 55 0.84 3.01 11.05
C PRO A 55 1.17 1.71 10.30
N ARG A 56 1.11 0.59 11.02
CA ARG A 56 1.57 -0.73 10.59
C ARG A 56 0.40 -1.69 10.56
N SER A 57 -0.69 -1.28 9.93
CA SER A 57 -1.89 -2.08 9.79
C SER A 57 -2.26 -2.26 8.32
N LEU A 58 -3.04 -3.30 8.04
CA LEU A 58 -3.63 -3.54 6.72
C LEU A 58 -4.91 -2.71 6.49
N ALA A 59 -5.18 -1.69 7.32
CA ALA A 59 -6.43 -0.93 7.27
C ALA A 59 -6.63 -0.15 5.95
N ALA A 60 -5.54 0.34 5.33
CA ALA A 60 -5.60 0.96 4.01
C ALA A 60 -6.06 -0.03 2.92
N TRP A 61 -5.67 -1.31 3.02
CA TRP A 61 -6.08 -2.35 2.09
C TRP A 61 -7.54 -2.74 2.30
N LEU A 62 -8.03 -2.71 3.55
CA LEU A 62 -9.45 -2.89 3.83
C LEU A 62 -10.29 -1.77 3.19
N ALA A 63 -9.83 -0.52 3.28
CA ALA A 63 -10.48 0.60 2.59
C ALA A 63 -10.50 0.39 1.06
N ALA A 64 -9.37 0.00 0.46
CA ALA A 64 -9.30 -0.33 -0.97
C ALA A 64 -10.25 -1.47 -1.36
N ALA A 65 -10.36 -2.53 -0.53
CA ALA A 65 -11.29 -3.63 -0.78
C ALA A 65 -12.74 -3.15 -0.78
N CYS A 66 -13.12 -2.23 0.12
CA CYS A 66 -14.46 -1.65 0.14
C CYS A 66 -14.80 -0.92 -1.17
N LEU A 67 -13.84 -0.22 -1.79
CA LEU A 67 -14.03 0.42 -3.09
C LEU A 67 -14.27 -0.62 -4.19
N VAL A 68 -13.52 -1.72 -4.18
CA VAL A 68 -13.69 -2.83 -5.13
C VAL A 68 -15.09 -3.45 -4.98
N PHE A 69 -15.53 -3.74 -3.75
CA PHE A 69 -16.88 -4.23 -3.49
C PHE A 69 -17.95 -3.25 -3.97
N GLY A 70 -17.75 -1.94 -3.79
CA GLY A 70 -18.65 -0.91 -4.30
C GLY A 70 -18.89 -1.03 -5.80
N ILE A 71 -17.84 -1.29 -6.59
CA ILE A 71 -17.93 -1.50 -8.03
C ILE A 71 -18.60 -2.82 -8.38
N LEU A 72 -18.19 -3.92 -7.73
CA LEU A 72 -18.74 -5.26 -7.98
C LEU A 72 -20.25 -5.35 -7.72
N LEU A 73 -20.77 -4.50 -6.84
CA LEU A 73 -22.19 -4.45 -6.48
C LEU A 73 -22.98 -3.40 -7.28
N THR A 74 -22.35 -2.76 -8.27
CA THR A 74 -22.99 -1.79 -9.18
C THR A 74 -22.95 -2.27 -10.62
N ASP A 75 -23.81 -1.70 -11.45
CA ASP A 75 -23.77 -1.97 -12.89
C ASP A 75 -22.41 -1.65 -13.50
N PRO A 76 -21.95 -2.46 -14.46
CA PRO A 76 -20.64 -2.29 -15.08
C PRO A 76 -20.60 -0.99 -15.90
N ASP A 77 -19.84 -0.03 -15.41
CA ASP A 77 -19.53 1.22 -16.10
C ASP A 77 -18.00 1.35 -16.30
N PRO A 78 -17.52 1.62 -17.53
CA PRO A 78 -16.10 1.71 -17.82
C PRO A 78 -15.42 2.86 -17.06
N GLY A 79 -16.10 3.98 -16.89
CA GLY A 79 -15.57 5.15 -16.17
C GLY A 79 -15.36 4.86 -14.69
N ARG A 80 -16.36 4.25 -14.03
CA ARG A 80 -16.29 3.82 -12.63
C ARG A 80 -15.22 2.75 -12.42
N THR A 81 -15.09 1.79 -13.34
CA THR A 81 -14.08 0.73 -13.27
C THR A 81 -12.67 1.29 -13.43
N ALA A 82 -12.45 2.16 -14.42
CA ALA A 82 -11.20 2.87 -14.65
C ALA A 82 -10.78 3.69 -13.42
N LEU A 83 -11.73 4.43 -12.84
CA LEU A 83 -11.53 5.21 -11.63
C LEU A 83 -11.21 4.31 -10.43
N ALA A 84 -11.91 3.19 -10.25
CA ALA A 84 -11.65 2.25 -9.17
C ALA A 84 -10.24 1.67 -9.25
N VAL A 85 -9.78 1.27 -10.44
CA VAL A 85 -8.40 0.79 -10.66
C VAL A 85 -7.38 1.85 -10.24
N LEU A 86 -7.60 3.11 -10.62
CA LEU A 86 -6.75 4.24 -10.22
C LEU A 86 -6.74 4.44 -8.70
N LEU A 87 -7.90 4.52 -8.06
CA LEU A 87 -8.00 4.80 -6.62
C LEU A 87 -7.42 3.65 -5.80
N VAL A 88 -7.73 2.40 -6.15
CA VAL A 88 -7.20 1.21 -5.47
C VAL A 88 -5.68 1.17 -5.60
N HIS A 89 -5.12 1.41 -6.79
CA HIS A 89 -3.69 1.43 -6.97
C HIS A 89 -3.02 2.58 -6.19
N ALA A 90 -3.61 3.77 -6.19
CA ALA A 90 -3.14 4.89 -5.40
C ALA A 90 -3.13 4.60 -3.90
N ILE A 91 -4.21 4.01 -3.36
CA ILE A 91 -4.28 3.56 -1.96
C ILE A 91 -3.21 2.50 -1.68
N HIS A 92 -2.97 1.58 -2.61
CA HIS A 92 -1.96 0.54 -2.45
C HIS A 92 -0.55 1.14 -2.34
N VAL A 93 -0.19 2.07 -3.22
CA VAL A 93 1.12 2.75 -3.21
C VAL A 93 1.27 3.59 -1.94
N LEU A 94 0.29 4.43 -1.61
CA LEU A 94 0.36 5.30 -0.43
C LEU A 94 0.28 4.52 0.89
N GLY A 95 -0.48 3.43 0.93
CA GLY A 95 -0.53 2.49 2.06
C GLY A 95 0.82 1.82 2.27
N SER A 96 1.46 1.35 1.19
CA SER A 96 2.80 0.76 1.24
C SER A 96 3.84 1.78 1.73
N LEU A 97 3.78 3.02 1.24
CA LEU A 97 4.63 4.11 1.73
C LEU A 97 4.40 4.40 3.22
N SER A 98 3.15 4.34 3.69
CA SER A 98 2.79 4.59 5.09
C SER A 98 3.32 3.53 6.06
N LEU A 99 3.59 2.30 5.58
CA LEU A 99 4.24 1.25 6.38
C LEU A 99 5.72 1.55 6.65
N VAL A 100 6.40 2.20 5.69
CA VAL A 100 7.85 2.44 5.73
C VAL A 100 8.18 3.83 6.28
N ILE A 101 7.32 4.82 6.06
CA ILE A 101 7.56 6.22 6.45
C ILE A 101 6.93 6.48 7.83
N PRO A 102 7.74 6.78 8.87
CA PRO A 102 7.21 7.18 10.16
C PRO A 102 6.42 8.49 10.07
N ILE A 103 5.39 8.63 10.91
CA ILE A 103 4.49 9.79 10.87
C ILE A 103 5.20 11.12 11.14
N SER A 104 6.22 11.10 12.01
CA SER A 104 7.02 12.26 12.42
C SER A 104 8.17 12.58 11.45
N SER A 105 8.41 11.73 10.44
CA SER A 105 9.48 11.92 9.48
C SER A 105 9.15 12.98 8.43
N ARG A 106 10.19 13.54 7.83
CA ARG A 106 10.08 14.41 6.64
C ARG A 106 10.73 13.70 5.46
N VAL A 107 9.99 13.59 4.37
CA VAL A 107 10.40 12.84 3.17
C VAL A 107 10.74 13.82 2.06
N ALA A 108 11.92 13.70 1.48
CA ALA A 108 12.31 14.54 0.36
C ALA A 108 11.42 14.24 -0.87
N LEU A 109 10.88 15.28 -1.52
CA LEU A 109 10.05 15.12 -2.72
C LEU A 109 10.66 14.22 -3.81
N PRO A 110 11.98 14.37 -4.14
CA PRO A 110 12.59 13.55 -5.19
C PRO A 110 12.53 12.04 -4.91
N VAL A 111 12.47 11.63 -3.64
CA VAL A 111 12.37 10.21 -3.25
C VAL A 111 11.00 9.64 -3.57
N LEU A 112 9.95 10.46 -3.54
CA LEU A 112 8.59 10.07 -3.94
C LEU A 112 8.46 9.93 -5.47
N GLY A 113 9.39 10.49 -6.25
CA GLY A 113 9.36 10.46 -7.70
C GLY A 113 9.35 9.05 -8.29
N SER A 114 10.09 8.10 -7.70
CA SER A 114 10.07 6.70 -8.16
C SER A 114 8.72 6.02 -7.92
N SER A 115 8.06 6.34 -6.80
CA SER A 115 6.74 5.82 -6.48
C SER A 115 5.67 6.40 -7.40
N LEU A 116 5.77 7.70 -7.69
CA LEU A 116 4.89 8.37 -8.65
C LEU A 116 5.09 7.82 -10.07
N ALA A 117 6.34 7.63 -10.50
CA ALA A 117 6.64 7.05 -11.81
C ALA A 117 6.07 5.62 -11.92
N ARG A 118 6.24 4.80 -10.88
CA ARG A 118 5.65 3.45 -10.83
C ARG A 118 4.13 3.48 -10.92
N LEU A 119 3.48 4.39 -10.20
CA LEU A 119 2.04 4.59 -10.29
C LEU A 119 1.62 4.95 -11.71
N LEU A 120 2.29 5.90 -12.34
CA LEU A 120 1.97 6.35 -13.70
C LEU A 120 2.19 5.25 -14.73
N VAL A 121 3.29 4.51 -14.66
CA VAL A 121 3.57 3.38 -15.57
C VAL A 121 2.51 2.30 -15.44
N ILE A 122 2.17 1.90 -14.20
CA ILE A 122 1.15 0.88 -13.98
C ILE A 122 -0.21 1.37 -14.48
N GLN A 123 -0.58 2.62 -14.24
CA GLN A 123 -1.84 3.17 -14.75
C GLN A 123 -1.86 3.27 -16.27
N LEU A 124 -0.75 3.66 -16.91
CA LEU A 124 -0.64 3.74 -18.36
C LEU A 124 -0.85 2.38 -19.02
N LEU A 125 -0.47 1.29 -18.35
CA LEU A 125 -0.69 -0.08 -18.83
C LEU A 125 -2.08 -0.61 -18.43
N ALA A 126 -2.53 -0.33 -17.21
CA ALA A 126 -3.79 -0.87 -16.68
C ALA A 126 -5.02 -0.23 -17.34
N GLN A 127 -5.00 1.08 -17.62
CA GLN A 127 -6.16 1.77 -18.20
C GLN A 127 -6.52 1.25 -19.60
N PRO A 128 -5.57 1.04 -20.53
CA PRO A 128 -5.86 0.37 -21.81
C PRO A 128 -6.35 -1.06 -21.65
N VAL A 129 -5.85 -1.82 -20.66
CA VAL A 129 -6.33 -3.18 -20.39
C VAL A 129 -7.78 -3.16 -19.90
N VAL A 130 -8.12 -2.28 -18.96
CA VAL A 130 -9.50 -2.10 -18.47
C VAL A 130 -10.42 -1.71 -19.61
N PHE A 131 -10.00 -0.74 -20.44
CA PHE A 131 -10.76 -0.31 -21.61
C PHE A 131 -10.93 -1.43 -22.64
N GLY A 132 -9.86 -2.18 -22.92
CA GLY A 132 -9.87 -3.32 -23.83
C GLY A 132 -10.79 -4.44 -23.34
N VAL A 133 -10.72 -4.80 -22.06
CA VAL A 133 -11.61 -5.78 -21.44
C VAL A 133 -13.07 -5.35 -21.55
N TRP A 134 -13.36 -4.07 -21.30
CA TRP A 134 -14.72 -3.54 -21.47
C TRP A 134 -15.19 -3.61 -22.93
N LEU A 135 -14.35 -3.21 -23.89
CA LEU A 135 -14.71 -3.25 -25.32
C LEU A 135 -14.92 -4.69 -25.83
N LEU A 136 -14.14 -5.64 -25.29
CA LEU A 136 -14.23 -7.06 -25.62
C LEU A 136 -15.23 -7.82 -24.75
N ALA A 137 -15.91 -7.17 -23.80
CA ALA A 137 -16.97 -7.80 -23.02
C ALA A 137 -18.28 -7.73 -23.80
N PRO A 138 -18.79 -8.84 -24.39
CA PRO A 138 -20.10 -8.80 -25.04
C PRO A 138 -21.18 -8.30 -24.08
N SER A 139 -22.13 -7.54 -24.65
CA SER A 139 -23.28 -6.97 -23.94
C SER A 139 -24.17 -8.00 -23.23
N ASP A 140 -24.03 -9.29 -23.56
CA ASP A 140 -24.81 -10.41 -23.01
C ASP A 140 -24.01 -11.36 -22.10
N VAL A 141 -22.80 -10.97 -21.64
CA VAL A 141 -21.88 -11.80 -20.82
C VAL A 141 -22.30 -11.88 -19.35
N VAL A 142 -23.57 -12.16 -19.11
CA VAL A 142 -23.99 -12.77 -17.84
C VAL A 142 -23.77 -14.29 -17.89
N HIS A 143 -23.54 -14.88 -19.08
CA HIS A 143 -23.46 -16.34 -19.28
C HIS A 143 -22.07 -16.89 -19.69
N GLY A 144 -21.16 -16.07 -20.25
CA GLY A 144 -19.90 -16.57 -20.83
C GLY A 144 -18.69 -16.61 -19.87
N LEU A 145 -18.63 -15.72 -18.88
CA LEU A 145 -17.53 -15.62 -17.91
C LEU A 145 -17.90 -16.13 -16.51
N THR A 146 -19.17 -16.44 -16.29
CA THR A 146 -19.71 -17.11 -15.09
C THR A 146 -18.93 -18.34 -14.65
N PRO A 147 -18.42 -19.23 -15.56
CA PRO A 147 -17.61 -20.38 -15.13
C PRO A 147 -16.18 -20.02 -14.71
N LEU A 148 -15.70 -18.80 -14.99
CA LEU A 148 -14.39 -18.31 -14.51
C LEU A 148 -14.47 -17.64 -13.14
N ALA A 149 -15.68 -17.28 -12.67
CA ALA A 149 -15.88 -16.69 -11.35
C ALA A 149 -15.33 -17.56 -10.19
N PRO A 150 -15.50 -18.90 -10.17
CA PRO A 150 -14.88 -19.76 -9.15
C PRO A 150 -13.35 -19.71 -9.19
N LEU A 151 -12.78 -19.58 -10.38
CA LEU A 151 -11.33 -19.55 -10.59
C LEU A 151 -10.74 -18.22 -10.11
N ALA A 152 -11.42 -17.10 -10.39
CA ALA A 152 -11.08 -15.79 -9.84
C ALA A 152 -11.23 -15.77 -8.30
N ALA A 153 -12.28 -16.36 -7.76
CA ALA A 153 -12.48 -16.49 -6.31
C ALA A 153 -11.39 -17.34 -5.65
N ALA A 154 -11.00 -18.47 -6.28
CA ALA A 154 -9.90 -19.32 -5.81
C ALA A 154 -8.56 -18.57 -5.83
N ALA A 155 -8.27 -17.84 -6.92
CA ALA A 155 -7.05 -17.02 -7.02
C ALA A 155 -7.00 -15.95 -5.92
N LEU A 156 -8.14 -15.29 -5.64
CA LEU A 156 -8.26 -14.33 -4.55
C LEU A 156 -8.01 -14.98 -3.18
N ALA A 157 -8.64 -16.13 -2.93
CA ALA A 157 -8.46 -16.87 -1.68
C ALA A 157 -7.00 -17.29 -1.46
N VAL A 158 -6.34 -17.81 -2.50
CA VAL A 158 -4.91 -18.16 -2.46
C VAL A 158 -4.06 -16.92 -2.17
N GLY A 159 -4.33 -15.80 -2.84
CA GLY A 159 -3.62 -14.54 -2.60
C GLY A 159 -3.73 -14.06 -1.15
N VAL A 160 -4.94 -14.13 -0.56
CA VAL A 160 -5.17 -13.80 0.86
C VAL A 160 -4.40 -14.75 1.78
N LEU A 161 -4.45 -16.06 1.52
CA LEU A 161 -3.72 -17.05 2.32
C LEU A 161 -2.21 -16.84 2.29
N LEU A 162 -1.65 -16.53 1.11
CA LEU A 162 -0.23 -16.22 0.97
C LEU A 162 0.17 -14.94 1.70
N ALA A 163 -0.65 -13.89 1.63
CA ALA A 163 -0.43 -12.65 2.36
C ALA A 163 -0.44 -12.87 3.89
N LEU A 164 -1.41 -13.66 4.39
CA LEU A 164 -1.49 -14.04 5.80
C LEU A 164 -0.28 -14.89 6.23
N HIS A 165 0.17 -15.81 5.37
CA HIS A 165 1.34 -16.63 5.65
C HIS A 165 2.62 -15.79 5.73
N ALA A 166 2.80 -14.85 4.79
CA ALA A 166 3.93 -13.94 4.78
C ALA A 166 3.95 -13.03 6.03
N ALA A 167 2.80 -12.50 6.43
CA ALA A 167 2.67 -11.70 7.66
C ALA A 167 3.06 -12.51 8.91
N ARG A 168 2.57 -13.74 9.05
CA ARG A 168 2.93 -14.63 10.18
C ARG A 168 4.41 -14.97 10.22
N ARG A 169 5.07 -15.14 9.07
CA ARG A 169 6.53 -15.39 9.02
C ARG A 169 7.34 -14.15 9.40
N ALA A 170 6.91 -12.97 8.99
CA ALA A 170 7.54 -11.72 9.40
C ALA A 170 7.48 -11.51 10.92
N ASP A 171 6.37 -11.92 11.56
CA ASP A 171 6.19 -11.86 13.02
C ASP A 171 6.93 -12.98 13.78
N ALA A 172 7.33 -14.07 13.11
CA ALA A 172 8.09 -15.17 13.71
C ALA A 172 9.60 -14.91 13.74
N HIS A 173 10.12 -14.12 12.79
CA HIS A 173 11.54 -13.76 12.70
C HIS A 173 12.12 -12.74 13.74
N PRO A 174 11.37 -12.08 14.65
CA PRO A 174 11.97 -11.20 15.65
C PRO A 174 12.69 -11.89 16.83
N ARG A 175 12.66 -13.22 16.97
CA ARG A 175 13.12 -13.90 18.21
C ARG A 175 14.32 -14.84 18.07
N GLU A 176 14.78 -15.12 16.86
CA GLU A 176 15.89 -16.07 16.65
C GLU A 176 17.26 -15.38 16.64
N SER A 177 17.33 -14.11 16.23
CA SER A 177 18.54 -13.29 16.27
C SER A 177 18.95 -12.88 17.70
N GLU A 178 18.01 -12.76 18.63
CA GLU A 178 18.30 -12.37 20.03
C GLU A 178 18.85 -13.54 20.87
N ARG A 179 18.66 -14.80 20.43
CA ARG A 179 19.23 -15.98 21.11
C ARG A 179 20.65 -16.32 20.67
N VAL A 180 21.08 -15.93 19.47
CA VAL A 180 22.44 -16.22 18.98
C VAL A 180 23.46 -15.18 19.46
N GLU A 181 23.06 -13.92 19.70
CA GLU A 181 23.95 -12.88 20.24
C GLU A 181 24.16 -12.96 21.77
N GLY A 182 23.31 -13.68 22.50
CA GLY A 182 23.43 -13.83 23.96
C GLY A 182 24.55 -14.78 24.42
N GLU A 183 25.06 -15.64 23.53
CA GLU A 183 26.03 -16.68 23.88
C GLU A 183 27.45 -16.40 23.34
N SER A 184 27.64 -15.40 22.47
CA SER A 184 28.94 -15.11 21.85
C SER A 184 29.67 -13.87 22.37
N ILE A 185 29.15 -13.15 23.36
CA ILE A 185 29.84 -12.01 23.98
C ILE A 185 30.67 -12.48 25.19
N ALA A 186 31.65 -13.32 24.90
CA ALA A 186 32.80 -13.53 25.76
C ALA A 186 34.07 -13.30 24.94
N VAL A 187 34.70 -12.14 25.19
CA VAL A 187 36.11 -11.80 24.88
C VAL A 187 36.47 -11.52 23.42
N ARG A 188 36.52 -10.22 23.04
CA ARG A 188 37.74 -9.56 22.54
C ARG A 188 37.52 -8.05 22.37
N HIS A 189 38.13 -7.28 23.26
CA HIS A 189 38.53 -5.90 22.95
C HIS A 189 39.69 -5.95 21.97
N ASP A 190 39.50 -5.49 20.73
CA ASP A 190 40.62 -5.07 19.89
C ASP A 190 40.24 -3.79 19.14
N GLY A 191 41.01 -2.74 19.41
CA GLY A 191 40.75 -1.39 18.94
C GLY A 191 41.21 -1.20 17.50
N ALA A 192 40.35 -0.63 16.66
CA ALA A 192 40.71 -0.27 15.29
C ALA A 192 41.71 0.92 15.29
N ASN A 193 42.98 0.61 15.01
CA ASN A 193 44.05 1.57 14.73
C ASN A 193 43.81 2.25 13.37
N VAL A 194 43.43 3.53 13.36
CA VAL A 194 43.25 4.32 12.14
C VAL A 194 44.45 5.26 11.97
N ARG A 195 45.52 4.76 11.34
CA ARG A 195 46.59 5.61 10.77
C ARG A 195 46.10 6.19 9.43
N GLY A 196 46.02 7.52 9.35
CA GLY A 196 45.91 8.27 8.10
C GLY A 196 47.30 8.68 7.57
N PRO A 197 47.41 9.01 6.26
CA PRO A 197 48.69 9.13 5.55
C PRO A 197 49.48 10.40 5.93
N SER A 198 50.81 10.25 5.96
CA SER A 198 51.82 11.31 6.11
C SER A 198 51.90 12.22 4.90
#